data_AF-A0A950K5Z8-F1
#
_entry.id   AF-A0A950K5Z8-F1
#
_cell.length_a   1.000
_cell.length_b   1.000
_cell.length_c   1.000
_cell.angle_alpha   90.00
_cell.angle_beta   90.00
_cell.angle_gamma   90.00
#
_symmetry.space_group_name_H-M   'P 1'
#
loop_
_entity.id
_entity.type
_entity.pdbx_description
1 polymer ?
#
loop_
_entity_poly.entity_id
_entity_poly.type
_entity_poly.pdbx_seq_one_letter_code
_entity_poly.pdbx_strand_id
1 'polypeptide(L)'
;MKTATWLLLCASLLSAQEAPAEFEPLPRSRFPELPGTCVLLLVGHPNPVTMLDGRSGAEDAYCVTSDRSSYRWTWVAEPGAGMTQFRVPGGKDATVLLKGFGAARVQTLQGLGVTGDAVLVEAEVNGGRGAAEGAESLALTRLKVLDGTPEYPIKVSEAVAALRKKHDDRFRSCAAEIDQLLEAGRRASVRDEKATGPRSTQSLTYLTWDTKEGRLEVRFQTRISDGRFFIGGGTATVDGRTSTSRSGYEWAVDLEMKATVDRSGKPSAPVWGSLVPSRRFLPPFPSAPGPR
;
A
#
# COMPACT_ATOMS: atom_id res chain seq x y z
N MET A 1 -22.14 -39.41 30.35
CA MET A 1 -20.70 -39.01 30.35
C MET A 1 -20.04 -39.26 28.98
N LYS A 2 -20.53 -38.65 27.89
CA LYS A 2 -19.94 -38.78 26.53
C LYS A 2 -19.61 -37.44 25.84
N THR A 3 -19.90 -36.32 26.50
CA THR A 3 -19.70 -34.96 25.97
C THR A 3 -18.32 -34.37 26.30
N ALA A 4 -17.63 -34.86 27.32
CA ALA A 4 -16.33 -34.32 27.74
C ALA A 4 -15.17 -34.72 26.82
N THR A 5 -15.28 -35.84 26.09
CA THR A 5 -14.19 -36.36 25.24
C THR A 5 -14.08 -35.63 23.88
N TRP A 6 -15.17 -35.02 23.40
CA TRP A 6 -15.17 -34.26 22.14
C TRP A 6 -14.53 -32.87 22.27
N LEU A 7 -14.62 -32.23 23.44
CA LEU A 7 -14.01 -30.91 23.68
C LEU A 7 -12.48 -30.94 23.74
N LEU A 8 -11.89 -32.06 24.18
CA LEU A 8 -10.43 -32.25 24.21
C LEU A 8 -9.84 -32.56 22.83
N LEU A 9 -10.62 -33.12 21.90
CA LEU A 9 -10.16 -33.41 20.53
C LEU A 9 -10.16 -32.16 19.62
N CYS A 10 -11.08 -31.21 19.86
CA CYS A 10 -11.08 -29.94 19.13
C CYS A 10 -9.91 -29.03 19.56
N ALA A 11 -9.49 -29.09 20.83
CA ALA A 11 -8.38 -28.28 21.34
C ALA A 11 -7.01 -28.73 20.80
N SER A 12 -6.82 -30.03 20.53
CA SER A 12 -5.55 -30.58 20.02
C SER A 12 -5.39 -30.42 18.50
N LEU A 13 -6.48 -30.36 17.73
CA LEU A 13 -6.45 -30.05 16.29
C LEU A 13 -6.14 -28.56 16.00
N LEU A 14 -6.33 -27.66 16.98
CA LEU A 14 -5.88 -26.26 16.88
C LEU A 14 -4.38 -26.06 17.23
N SER A 15 -3.72 -27.02 17.89
CA SER A 15 -2.33 -26.86 18.37
C SER A 15 -1.25 -27.21 17.36
N ALA A 16 -1.59 -27.62 16.13
CA ALA A 16 -0.63 -27.97 15.08
C ALA A 16 -0.60 -26.98 13.89
N GLN A 17 -1.24 -25.81 14.02
CA GLN A 17 -0.98 -24.71 13.09
C GLN A 17 0.36 -24.08 13.48
N GLU A 18 1.34 -24.14 12.57
CA GLU A 18 2.53 -23.29 12.65
C GLU A 18 2.08 -21.88 13.00
N ALA A 19 2.75 -21.27 13.98
CA ALA A 19 2.45 -19.91 14.37
C ALA A 19 2.43 -19.04 13.09
N PRO A 20 1.38 -18.23 12.88
CA PRO A 20 1.31 -17.40 11.69
C PRO A 20 2.61 -16.62 11.54
N ALA A 21 3.14 -16.58 10.32
CA ALA A 21 4.22 -15.67 10.00
C ALA A 21 3.77 -14.27 10.41
N GLU A 22 4.47 -13.67 11.37
CA GLU A 22 4.21 -12.29 11.76
C GLU A 22 4.68 -11.41 10.61
N PHE A 23 3.74 -10.73 9.93
CA PHE A 23 4.08 -9.87 8.81
C PHE A 23 4.69 -8.58 9.35
N GLU A 24 5.92 -8.29 8.91
CA GLU A 24 6.57 -7.01 9.17
C GLU A 24 5.64 -5.88 8.69
N PRO A 25 5.36 -4.85 9.50
CA PRO A 25 4.50 -3.76 9.06
C PRO A 25 5.03 -3.14 7.76
N LEU A 26 4.14 -2.61 6.92
CA LEU A 26 4.57 -1.87 5.73
C LEU A 26 5.50 -0.72 6.15
N PRO A 27 6.60 -0.50 5.42
CA PRO A 27 7.58 0.51 5.77
C PRO A 27 6.92 1.88 5.74
N ARG A 28 6.98 2.59 6.87
CA ARG A 28 6.48 3.97 7.00
C ARG A 28 7.61 4.96 6.96
N SER A 29 7.46 6.00 6.14
CA SER A 29 8.35 7.18 6.08
C SER A 29 9.86 6.89 6.09
N ARG A 30 10.28 5.78 5.49
CA ARG A 30 11.70 5.40 5.36
C ARG A 30 12.16 5.66 3.92
N PHE A 31 13.16 6.53 3.78
CA PHE A 31 13.73 6.94 2.50
C PHE A 31 15.27 6.80 2.56
N PRO A 32 15.83 5.61 2.27
CA PRO A 32 17.28 5.38 2.36
C PRO A 32 18.02 6.14 1.25
N GLU A 33 19.24 6.61 1.49
CA GLU A 33 20.05 7.29 0.46
C GLU A 33 20.08 6.50 -0.85
N LEU A 34 19.93 7.20 -1.99
CA LEU A 34 20.00 6.62 -3.32
C LEU A 34 21.24 7.15 -4.05
N PRO A 35 21.97 6.30 -4.79
CA PRO A 35 23.11 6.72 -5.59
C PRO A 35 22.66 7.54 -6.82
N GLY A 36 23.63 8.12 -7.53
CA GLY A 36 23.39 8.91 -8.74
C GLY A 36 22.72 8.16 -9.88
N THR A 37 22.97 6.86 -9.99
CA THR A 37 22.33 5.96 -10.97
C THR A 37 21.99 4.66 -10.27
N CYS A 38 20.75 4.19 -10.40
CA CYS A 38 20.31 2.93 -9.83
C CYS A 38 19.13 2.32 -10.57
N VAL A 39 18.86 1.05 -10.25
CA VAL A 39 17.64 0.34 -10.64
C VAL A 39 16.55 0.66 -9.62
N LEU A 40 15.41 1.14 -10.11
CA LEU A 40 14.26 1.53 -9.31
C LEU A 40 12.99 0.88 -9.86
N LEU A 41 12.02 0.66 -8.99
CA LEU A 41 10.67 0.33 -9.40
C LEU A 41 9.83 1.60 -9.46
N LEU A 42 9.32 1.93 -10.65
CA LEU A 42 8.27 2.93 -10.82
C LEU A 42 6.91 2.28 -10.57
N VAL A 43 6.09 2.92 -9.75
CA VAL A 43 4.76 2.45 -9.36
C VAL A 43 3.73 3.56 -9.59
N GLY A 44 2.75 3.28 -10.43
CA GLY A 44 1.60 4.14 -10.70
C GLY A 44 0.54 4.05 -9.60
N HIS A 45 -0.33 5.05 -9.55
CA HIS A 45 -1.44 5.14 -8.59
C HIS A 45 -1.00 4.93 -7.12
N PRO A 46 0.02 5.68 -6.63
CA PRO A 46 0.67 5.41 -5.34
C PRO A 46 -0.18 5.79 -4.12
N ASN A 47 -1.27 6.55 -4.31
CA ASN A 47 -2.06 7.17 -3.25
C ASN A 47 -2.47 6.22 -2.11
N PRO A 48 -2.99 5.00 -2.37
CA PRO A 48 -3.36 4.08 -1.28
C PRO A 48 -2.21 3.77 -0.32
N VAL A 49 -0.97 3.71 -0.82
CA VAL A 49 0.23 3.47 0.00
C VAL A 49 0.71 4.77 0.64
N THR A 50 0.83 5.86 -0.12
CA THR A 50 1.38 7.13 0.41
C THR A 50 0.48 7.75 1.48
N MET A 51 -0.84 7.53 1.41
CA MET A 51 -1.78 7.99 2.43
C MET A 51 -1.52 7.34 3.81
N LEU A 52 -0.91 6.15 3.86
CA LEU A 52 -0.50 5.54 5.13
C LEU A 52 0.63 6.32 5.81
N ASP A 53 1.40 7.09 5.04
CA ASP A 53 2.41 8.01 5.53
C ASP A 53 1.85 9.43 5.74
N GLY A 54 0.54 9.65 5.57
CA GLY A 54 -0.06 10.97 5.62
C GLY A 54 0.25 11.85 4.41
N ARG A 55 0.70 11.25 3.29
CA ARG A 55 1.06 11.95 2.05
C ARG A 55 -0.01 11.74 0.98
N SER A 56 -0.27 12.77 0.20
CA SER A 56 -1.24 12.73 -0.90
C SER A 56 -0.64 13.34 -2.17
N GLY A 57 -1.10 12.87 -3.32
CA GLY A 57 -0.71 13.39 -4.63
C GLY A 57 -1.80 13.12 -5.67
N ALA A 58 -1.47 13.40 -6.94
CA ALA A 58 -2.40 13.16 -8.04
C ALA A 58 -2.69 11.66 -8.19
N GLU A 59 -3.92 11.31 -8.56
CA GLU A 59 -4.33 9.90 -8.71
C GLU A 59 -3.55 9.19 -9.81
N ASP A 60 -3.15 9.91 -10.86
CA ASP A 60 -2.39 9.43 -12.01
C ASP A 60 -0.87 9.57 -11.85
N ALA A 61 -0.40 9.91 -10.64
CA ALA A 61 1.01 10.07 -10.35
C ALA A 61 1.75 8.72 -10.35
N TYR A 62 3.07 8.82 -10.48
CA TYR A 62 4.01 7.73 -10.24
C TYR A 62 4.97 8.08 -9.11
N CYS A 63 5.31 7.07 -8.33
CA CYS A 63 6.37 7.11 -7.34
C CYS A 63 7.46 6.10 -7.70
N VAL A 64 8.65 6.29 -7.12
CA VAL A 64 9.70 5.27 -7.11
C VAL A 64 9.83 4.62 -5.74
N THR A 65 10.32 3.38 -5.73
CA THR A 65 10.65 2.63 -4.53
C THR A 65 11.80 1.65 -4.81
N SER A 66 12.59 1.38 -3.76
CA SER A 66 13.63 0.36 -3.72
C SER A 66 13.83 -0.13 -2.28
N ASP A 67 14.38 -1.32 -2.11
CA ASP A 67 14.91 -1.84 -0.84
C ASP A 67 13.96 -1.71 0.36
N ARG A 68 12.67 -2.02 0.15
CA ARG A 68 11.61 -1.92 1.18
C ARG A 68 11.49 -0.52 1.77
N SER A 69 11.70 0.51 0.96
CA SER A 69 11.45 1.91 1.31
C SER A 69 10.03 2.34 0.98
N SER A 70 9.58 3.43 1.61
CA SER A 70 8.32 4.06 1.22
C SER A 70 8.45 4.73 -0.15
N TYR A 71 7.32 4.95 -0.81
CA TYR A 71 7.21 5.53 -2.14
C TYR A 71 7.70 6.99 -2.12
N ARG A 72 8.64 7.32 -3.02
CA ARG A 72 9.11 8.69 -3.21
C ARG A 72 8.38 9.33 -4.38
N TRP A 73 7.87 10.54 -4.17
CA TRP A 73 7.32 11.33 -5.26
C TRP A 73 8.40 11.53 -6.32
N THR A 74 7.99 11.41 -7.58
CA THR A 74 8.93 11.39 -8.70
C THR A 74 8.63 12.51 -9.67
N TRP A 75 9.67 13.18 -10.12
CA TRP A 75 9.61 14.20 -11.15
C TRP A 75 10.42 13.74 -12.36
N VAL A 76 9.93 14.05 -13.56
CA VAL A 76 10.59 13.70 -14.83
C VAL A 76 10.65 14.91 -15.73
N ALA A 77 11.56 14.88 -16.70
CA ALA A 77 11.64 15.93 -17.71
C ALA A 77 10.32 16.00 -18.50
N GLU A 78 9.74 17.21 -18.59
CA GLU A 78 8.50 17.47 -19.30
C GLU A 78 8.73 18.65 -20.26
N PRO A 79 8.99 18.38 -21.55
CA PRO A 79 9.19 19.43 -22.55
C PRO A 79 7.98 20.35 -22.61
N GLY A 80 8.19 21.66 -22.42
CA GLY A 80 7.11 22.64 -22.45
C GLY A 80 6.36 22.83 -21.14
N ALA A 81 6.71 22.10 -20.07
CA ALA A 81 6.30 22.49 -18.72
C ALA A 81 6.83 23.91 -18.46
N GLY A 82 5.91 24.86 -18.25
CA GLY A 82 6.27 26.24 -17.89
C GLY A 82 7.23 26.23 -16.71
N MET A 83 8.20 27.15 -16.68
CA MET A 83 9.37 27.14 -15.77
C MET A 83 9.05 26.86 -14.29
N THR A 84 8.85 25.59 -13.94
CA THR A 84 8.81 25.09 -12.58
C THR A 84 10.26 24.86 -12.18
N GLN A 85 10.79 25.79 -11.39
CA GLN A 85 12.02 25.55 -10.68
C GLN A 85 11.74 24.54 -9.57
N PHE A 86 12.15 23.30 -9.78
CA PHE A 86 12.02 22.26 -8.78
C PHE A 86 13.31 22.16 -7.97
N ARG A 87 13.20 22.24 -6.64
CA ARG A 87 14.31 22.12 -5.70
C ARG A 87 14.21 20.76 -5.03
N VAL A 88 15.20 19.91 -5.26
CA VAL A 88 15.32 18.61 -4.59
C VAL A 88 16.54 18.57 -3.70
N PRO A 89 16.48 17.89 -2.54
CA PRO A 89 17.66 17.51 -1.80
C PRO A 89 18.50 16.55 -2.67
N GLY A 90 19.62 17.02 -3.19
CA GLY A 90 20.67 16.17 -3.73
C GLY A 90 21.64 15.76 -2.62
N GLY A 91 22.30 14.61 -2.76
CA GLY A 91 23.19 13.95 -1.78
C GLY A 91 23.67 14.76 -0.56
N LYS A 92 24.97 15.04 -0.44
CA LYS A 92 25.58 15.75 0.69
C LYS A 92 25.15 17.25 0.74
N ASP A 93 23.91 17.50 1.12
CA ASP A 93 23.31 18.81 1.41
C ASP A 93 23.21 19.81 0.24
N ALA A 94 23.37 19.35 -1.00
CA ALA A 94 23.27 20.21 -2.18
C ALA A 94 21.83 20.22 -2.72
N THR A 95 21.13 21.35 -2.60
CA THR A 95 19.86 21.53 -3.33
C THR A 95 20.13 21.57 -4.83
N VAL A 96 19.47 20.70 -5.60
CA VAL A 96 19.55 20.71 -7.07
C VAL A 96 18.36 21.50 -7.61
N LEU A 97 18.67 22.51 -8.43
CA LEU A 97 17.66 23.26 -9.17
C LEU A 97 17.49 22.61 -10.54
N LEU A 98 16.32 22.02 -10.78
CA LEU A 98 15.96 21.42 -12.05
C LEU A 98 14.89 22.27 -12.74
N LYS A 99 15.05 22.52 -14.04
CA LYS A 99 14.12 23.28 -14.88
C LYS A 99 13.49 22.36 -15.91
N GLY A 100 12.21 22.56 -16.22
CA GLY A 100 11.49 21.73 -17.18
C GLY A 100 11.16 20.34 -16.64
N PHE A 101 10.92 20.24 -15.33
CA PHE A 101 10.49 19.02 -14.67
C PHE A 101 9.06 19.16 -14.17
N GLY A 102 8.27 18.13 -14.43
CA GLY A 102 6.90 17.98 -13.93
C GLY A 102 6.78 16.73 -13.06
N ALA A 103 5.67 16.62 -12.34
CA ALA A 103 5.35 15.39 -11.62
C ALA A 103 5.24 14.23 -12.61
N ALA A 104 5.82 13.08 -12.27
CA ALA A 104 5.70 11.88 -13.07
C ALA A 104 4.24 11.43 -13.09
N ARG A 105 3.61 11.54 -14.26
CA ARG A 105 2.22 11.13 -14.52
C ARG A 105 2.18 10.11 -15.65
N VAL A 106 1.07 9.37 -15.73
CA VAL A 106 0.82 8.40 -16.81
C VAL A 106 1.16 8.98 -18.18
N GLN A 107 0.62 10.15 -18.52
CA GLN A 107 0.79 10.77 -19.84
C GLN A 107 2.27 11.07 -20.17
N THR A 108 3.01 11.65 -19.21
CA THR A 108 4.43 12.02 -19.41
C THR A 108 5.31 10.78 -19.53
N LEU A 109 5.05 9.76 -18.72
CA LEU A 109 5.83 8.52 -18.69
C LEU A 109 5.56 7.61 -19.90
N GLN A 110 4.35 7.64 -20.47
CA GLN A 110 4.03 6.92 -21.71
C GLN A 110 4.93 7.37 -22.88
N GLY A 111 5.22 8.68 -22.98
CA GLY A 111 6.17 9.22 -23.96
C GLY A 111 7.61 8.72 -23.76
N LEU A 112 7.92 8.15 -22.58
CA LEU A 112 9.22 7.58 -22.21
C LEU A 112 9.22 6.04 -22.26
N GLY A 113 8.16 5.42 -22.80
CA GLY A 113 8.06 3.96 -22.97
C GLY A 113 7.53 3.20 -21.75
N VAL A 114 7.06 3.89 -20.71
CA VAL A 114 6.42 3.26 -19.54
C VAL A 114 4.95 2.99 -19.87
N THR A 115 4.55 1.72 -19.92
CA THR A 115 3.24 1.28 -20.45
C THR A 115 2.34 0.53 -19.46
N GLY A 116 2.73 0.43 -18.19
CA GLY A 116 1.94 -0.26 -17.15
C GLY A 116 2.10 0.35 -15.76
N ASP A 117 1.28 -0.12 -14.82
CA ASP A 117 1.19 0.42 -13.46
C ASP A 117 2.43 0.16 -12.61
N ALA A 118 3.31 -0.75 -13.05
CA ALA A 118 4.59 -0.97 -12.40
C ALA A 118 5.65 -1.39 -13.44
N VAL A 119 6.81 -0.74 -13.39
CA VAL A 119 7.90 -0.98 -14.35
C VAL A 119 9.26 -0.84 -13.66
N LEU A 120 10.19 -1.74 -13.99
CA LEU A 120 11.58 -1.63 -13.58
C LEU A 120 12.33 -0.69 -14.53
N VAL A 121 13.08 0.25 -13.95
CA VAL A 121 13.87 1.22 -14.71
C VAL A 121 15.28 1.34 -14.15
N GLU A 122 16.24 1.56 -15.03
CA GLU A 122 17.50 2.19 -14.68
C GLU A 122 17.32 3.69 -14.83
N ALA A 123 17.63 4.45 -13.78
CA ALA A 123 17.42 5.88 -13.79
C ALA A 123 18.61 6.65 -13.21
N GLU A 124 18.86 7.83 -13.80
CA GLU A 124 19.76 8.84 -13.26
C GLU A 124 18.98 9.73 -12.30
N VAL A 125 19.38 9.74 -11.02
CA VAL A 125 18.69 10.45 -9.93
C VAL A 125 19.32 11.82 -9.70
N ASN A 126 18.51 12.87 -9.78
CA ASN A 126 18.88 14.25 -9.52
C ASN A 126 20.12 14.72 -10.32
N GLY A 127 20.23 14.29 -11.59
CA GLY A 127 21.37 14.61 -12.44
C GLY A 127 22.67 13.91 -12.01
N GLY A 128 22.57 12.67 -11.53
CA GLY A 128 23.69 11.85 -11.08
C GLY A 128 24.17 12.14 -9.66
N ARG A 129 23.46 13.00 -8.91
CA ARG A 129 23.81 13.37 -7.52
C ARG A 129 23.18 12.46 -6.47
N GLY A 130 22.28 11.59 -6.88
CA GLY A 130 21.54 10.73 -5.96
C GLY A 130 20.53 11.51 -5.14
N ALA A 131 19.94 10.84 -4.15
CA ALA A 131 18.99 11.44 -3.24
C ALA A 131 19.42 11.17 -1.80
N ALA A 132 19.42 12.20 -0.96
CA ALA A 132 19.77 12.07 0.45
C ALA A 132 18.82 11.13 1.20
N GLU A 133 19.27 10.65 2.36
CA GLU A 133 18.39 9.99 3.33
C GLU A 133 17.26 10.95 3.76
N GLY A 134 16.04 10.42 3.88
CA GLY A 134 14.85 11.21 4.23
C GLY A 134 14.25 11.99 3.07
N ALA A 135 14.87 12.04 1.89
CA ALA A 135 14.32 12.76 0.75
C ALA A 135 13.07 12.07 0.18
N GLU A 136 11.89 12.59 0.49
CA GLU A 136 10.60 12.03 0.04
C GLU A 136 10.35 12.16 -1.46
N SER A 137 11.26 12.84 -2.17
CA SER A 137 11.03 13.46 -3.46
C SER A 137 12.33 13.47 -4.27
N LEU A 138 12.30 13.06 -5.53
CA LEU A 138 13.47 13.07 -6.42
C LEU A 138 13.10 13.24 -7.89
N ALA A 139 14.06 13.65 -8.70
CA ALA A 139 13.90 13.76 -10.14
C ALA A 139 14.68 12.66 -10.88
N LEU A 140 14.07 12.08 -11.92
CA LEU A 140 14.73 11.16 -12.84
C LEU A 140 15.12 11.96 -14.09
N THR A 141 16.41 12.23 -14.26
CA THR A 141 16.96 13.03 -15.36
C THR A 141 17.20 12.18 -16.61
N ARG A 142 17.42 10.87 -16.43
CA ARG A 142 17.45 9.85 -17.50
C ARG A 142 16.70 8.63 -17.03
N LEU A 143 15.99 7.98 -17.94
CA LEU A 143 15.18 6.80 -17.66
C LEU A 143 15.34 5.80 -18.79
N LYS A 144 15.62 4.55 -18.43
CA LYS A 144 15.67 3.40 -19.33
C LYS A 144 14.81 2.29 -18.76
N VAL A 145 13.80 1.86 -19.51
CA VAL A 145 12.97 0.71 -19.14
C VAL A 145 13.79 -0.57 -19.22
N LEU A 146 13.74 -1.36 -18.14
CA LEU A 146 14.45 -2.64 -18.02
C LEU A 146 13.52 -3.84 -18.22
N ASP A 147 12.21 -3.69 -17.97
CA ASP A 147 11.23 -4.75 -18.14
C ASP A 147 11.33 -5.44 -19.52
N GLY A 148 11.43 -6.78 -19.51
CA GLY A 148 11.50 -7.61 -20.71
C GLY A 148 12.83 -7.55 -21.47
N THR A 149 13.84 -6.86 -20.96
CA THR A 149 15.20 -6.91 -21.53
C THR A 149 15.85 -8.28 -21.28
N PRO A 150 16.91 -8.67 -22.02
CA PRO A 150 17.62 -9.92 -21.75
C PRO A 150 18.19 -10.02 -20.32
N GLU A 151 18.56 -8.89 -19.71
CA GLU A 151 19.07 -8.82 -18.34
C GLU A 151 17.94 -8.90 -17.29
N TYR A 152 16.78 -8.32 -17.62
CA TYR A 152 15.58 -8.36 -16.78
C TYR A 152 14.38 -8.90 -17.59
N PRO A 153 14.32 -10.22 -17.85
CA PRO A 153 13.23 -10.81 -18.63
C PRO A 153 11.86 -10.64 -17.98
N ILE A 154 11.82 -10.37 -16.67
CA ILE A 154 10.59 -10.05 -15.96
C ILE A 154 9.84 -8.88 -16.62
N LYS A 155 8.53 -9.03 -16.75
CA LYS A 155 7.61 -7.93 -17.00
C LYS A 155 6.82 -7.70 -15.72
N VAL A 156 7.15 -6.64 -15.00
CA VAL A 156 6.69 -6.43 -13.62
C VAL A 156 5.17 -6.33 -13.57
N SER A 157 4.56 -5.55 -14.47
CA SER A 157 3.09 -5.41 -14.53
C SER A 157 2.37 -6.76 -14.73
N GLU A 158 2.88 -7.63 -15.61
CA GLU A 158 2.30 -8.96 -15.85
C GLU A 158 2.47 -9.86 -14.62
N ALA A 159 3.64 -9.83 -13.97
CA ALA A 159 3.92 -10.61 -12.76
C ALA A 159 3.02 -10.18 -11.58
N VAL A 160 2.85 -8.87 -11.37
CA VAL A 160 1.97 -8.32 -10.33
C VAL A 160 0.52 -8.69 -10.61
N ALA A 161 0.05 -8.60 -11.84
CA ALA A 161 -1.32 -9.00 -12.21
C ALA A 161 -1.58 -10.49 -11.95
N ALA A 162 -0.61 -11.36 -12.27
CA ALA A 162 -0.72 -12.79 -11.99
C ALA A 162 -0.78 -13.09 -10.48
N LEU A 163 0.00 -12.38 -9.67
CA LEU A 163 -0.03 -12.53 -8.22
C LEU A 163 -1.30 -11.94 -7.59
N ARG A 164 -1.80 -10.79 -8.09
CA ARG A 164 -3.10 -10.22 -7.70
C ARG A 164 -4.22 -11.24 -7.90
N LYS A 165 -4.25 -11.91 -9.05
CA LYS A 165 -5.25 -12.96 -9.31
C LYS A 165 -5.21 -14.07 -8.25
N LYS A 166 -4.02 -14.54 -7.86
CA LYS A 166 -3.88 -15.55 -6.79
C LYS A 166 -4.41 -15.04 -5.45
N HIS A 167 -4.10 -13.79 -5.10
CA HIS A 167 -4.63 -13.12 -3.92
C HIS A 167 -6.17 -13.07 -3.94
N ASP A 168 -6.76 -12.65 -5.05
CA ASP A 168 -8.21 -12.50 -5.18
C ASP A 168 -8.94 -13.86 -5.16
N ASP A 169 -8.33 -14.89 -5.75
CA ASP A 169 -8.82 -16.27 -5.68
C ASP A 169 -8.84 -16.78 -4.23
N ARG A 170 -7.75 -16.54 -3.48
CA ARG A 170 -7.66 -16.92 -2.06
C ARG A 170 -8.68 -16.14 -1.23
N PHE A 171 -8.77 -14.83 -1.43
CA PHE A 171 -9.74 -13.97 -0.75
C PHE A 171 -11.17 -14.49 -0.92
N ARG A 172 -11.55 -14.84 -2.17
CA ARG A 172 -12.86 -15.44 -2.45
C ARG A 172 -13.04 -16.79 -1.76
N SER A 173 -12.01 -17.64 -1.73
CA SER A 173 -12.08 -18.94 -1.04
C SER A 173 -12.23 -18.82 0.48
N CYS A 174 -11.74 -17.73 1.08
CA CYS A 174 -11.83 -17.46 2.51
C CYS A 174 -13.10 -16.69 2.92
N ALA A 175 -14.00 -16.36 1.98
CA ALA A 175 -15.16 -15.50 2.25
C ALA A 175 -16.02 -15.98 3.44
N ALA A 176 -16.31 -17.29 3.51
CA ALA A 176 -17.10 -17.86 4.60
C ALA A 176 -16.38 -17.78 5.96
N GLU A 177 -15.07 -17.99 5.99
CA GLU A 177 -14.24 -17.89 7.20
C GLU A 177 -14.17 -16.43 7.69
N ILE A 178 -13.99 -15.49 6.76
CA ILE A 178 -14.00 -14.05 7.04
C ILE A 178 -15.35 -13.63 7.64
N ASP A 179 -16.47 -14.08 7.07
CA ASP A 179 -17.81 -13.78 7.59
C ASP A 179 -17.99 -14.31 9.02
N GLN A 180 -17.48 -15.51 9.31
CA GLN A 180 -17.51 -16.08 10.66
C GLN A 180 -16.66 -15.26 11.65
N LEU A 181 -15.48 -14.82 11.25
CA LEU A 181 -14.60 -13.99 12.08
C LEU A 181 -15.20 -12.60 12.35
N LEU A 182 -15.81 -11.97 11.35
CA LEU A 182 -16.50 -10.68 11.52
C LEU A 182 -17.71 -10.82 12.46
N GLU A 183 -18.52 -11.87 12.29
CA GLU A 183 -19.68 -12.14 13.14
C GLU A 183 -19.26 -12.45 14.59
N ALA A 184 -18.16 -13.18 14.78
CA ALA A 184 -17.59 -13.43 16.11
C ALA A 184 -17.12 -12.11 16.76
N GLY A 185 -16.41 -11.26 16.01
CA GLY A 185 -15.99 -9.93 16.47
C GLY A 185 -17.16 -9.02 16.85
N ARG A 186 -18.25 -9.07 16.06
CA ARG A 186 -19.50 -8.35 16.33
C ARG A 186 -20.13 -8.82 17.64
N ARG A 187 -20.36 -10.14 17.80
CA ARG A 187 -20.97 -10.71 19.02
C ARG A 187 -20.17 -10.38 20.28
N ALA A 188 -18.83 -10.41 20.17
CA ALA A 188 -17.95 -10.05 21.28
C ALA A 188 -18.03 -8.57 21.68
N SER A 189 -18.46 -7.68 20.77
CA SER A 189 -18.42 -6.24 20.98
C SER A 189 -19.78 -5.61 21.26
N VAL A 190 -20.85 -6.14 20.67
CA VAL A 190 -22.20 -5.53 20.76
C VAL A 190 -23.32 -6.51 21.11
N ARG A 191 -22.98 -7.67 21.68
CA ARG A 191 -23.95 -8.74 22.01
C ARG A 191 -24.88 -9.03 20.82
N ASP A 192 -26.17 -8.71 20.96
CA ASP A 192 -27.24 -9.02 20.01
C ASP A 192 -27.55 -7.89 19.04
N GLU A 193 -26.85 -6.77 19.13
CA GLU A 193 -27.11 -5.61 18.28
C GLU A 193 -26.53 -5.80 16.88
N LYS A 194 -27.35 -5.54 15.86
CA LYS A 194 -26.93 -5.62 14.44
C LYS A 194 -25.89 -4.56 14.12
N ALA A 195 -24.96 -4.91 13.23
CA ALA A 195 -24.12 -3.93 12.56
C ALA A 195 -25.02 -2.96 11.77
N THR A 196 -24.70 -1.67 11.83
CA THR A 196 -25.50 -0.60 11.20
C THR A 196 -24.75 0.10 10.08
N GLY A 197 -23.45 -0.19 9.93
CA GLY A 197 -22.59 0.36 8.90
C GLY A 197 -22.58 -0.46 7.61
N PRO A 198 -22.22 0.15 6.47
CA PRO A 198 -21.89 -0.60 5.28
C PRO A 198 -20.59 -1.40 5.50
N ARG A 199 -20.56 -2.63 5.00
CA ARG A 199 -19.30 -3.39 4.89
C ARG A 199 -18.36 -2.64 3.96
N SER A 200 -17.15 -2.39 4.41
CA SER A 200 -16.08 -1.77 3.63
C SER A 200 -15.04 -2.81 3.24
N THR A 201 -14.51 -2.72 2.03
CA THR A 201 -13.37 -3.52 1.59
C THR A 201 -12.31 -2.56 1.08
N GLN A 202 -11.13 -2.61 1.68
CA GLN A 202 -9.97 -1.82 1.29
C GLN A 202 -8.87 -2.77 0.84
N SER A 203 -8.37 -2.57 -0.37
CA SER A 203 -7.25 -3.35 -0.91
C SER A 203 -6.06 -2.43 -1.14
N LEU A 204 -4.90 -2.89 -0.69
CA LEU A 204 -3.63 -2.19 -0.76
C LEU A 204 -2.61 -3.06 -1.47
N THR A 205 -1.82 -2.44 -2.34
CA THR A 205 -0.72 -3.10 -3.06
C THR A 205 0.55 -2.34 -2.78
N TYR A 206 1.48 -2.98 -2.09
CA TYR A 206 2.82 -2.48 -1.88
C TYR A 206 3.80 -3.27 -2.74
N LEU A 207 4.58 -2.57 -3.54
CA LEU A 207 5.59 -3.13 -4.42
C LEU A 207 6.93 -2.53 -4.03
N THR A 208 8.00 -3.30 -4.10
CA THR A 208 9.35 -2.75 -3.97
C THR A 208 10.36 -3.63 -4.71
N TRP A 209 11.44 -3.03 -5.20
CA TRP A 209 12.54 -3.76 -5.80
C TRP A 209 13.69 -3.88 -4.81
N ASP A 210 14.05 -5.11 -4.44
CA ASP A 210 15.25 -5.40 -3.67
C ASP A 210 16.45 -5.38 -4.62
N THR A 211 17.25 -4.32 -4.53
CA THR A 211 18.41 -4.10 -5.41
C THR A 211 19.53 -5.09 -5.11
N LYS A 212 19.63 -5.60 -3.88
CA LYS A 212 20.69 -6.54 -3.47
C LYS A 212 20.39 -7.94 -3.96
N GLU A 213 19.15 -8.37 -3.84
CA GLU A 213 18.73 -9.71 -4.28
C GLU A 213 18.33 -9.75 -5.76
N GLY A 214 18.06 -8.60 -6.38
CA GLY A 214 17.54 -8.51 -7.74
C GLY A 214 16.15 -9.14 -7.85
N ARG A 215 15.26 -8.78 -6.91
CA ARG A 215 13.92 -9.36 -6.78
C ARG A 215 12.87 -8.30 -6.58
N LEU A 216 11.71 -8.51 -7.19
CA LEU A 216 10.49 -7.79 -6.90
C LEU A 216 9.86 -8.40 -5.64
N GLU A 217 9.59 -7.59 -4.63
CA GLU A 217 8.73 -7.96 -3.51
C GLU A 217 7.34 -7.35 -3.72
N VAL A 218 6.31 -8.19 -3.62
CA VAL A 218 4.91 -7.83 -3.81
C VAL A 218 4.14 -8.19 -2.55
N ARG A 219 3.43 -7.20 -1.98
CA ARG A 219 2.55 -7.38 -0.83
C ARG A 219 1.15 -6.92 -1.19
N PHE A 220 0.18 -7.78 -0.97
CA PHE A 220 -1.24 -7.45 -1.05
C PHE A 220 -1.85 -7.54 0.33
N GLN A 221 -2.58 -6.50 0.72
CA GLN A 221 -3.33 -6.48 1.95
C GLN A 221 -4.77 -6.13 1.62
N THR A 222 -5.71 -6.99 2.03
CA THR A 222 -7.14 -6.71 1.94
C THR A 222 -7.72 -6.68 3.34
N ARG A 223 -8.28 -5.53 3.70
CA ARG A 223 -9.01 -5.32 4.93
C ARG A 223 -10.49 -5.29 4.62
N ILE A 224 -11.25 -6.22 5.18
CA ILE A 224 -12.70 -6.09 5.23
C ILE A 224 -13.05 -5.58 6.61
N SER A 225 -13.87 -4.54 6.68
CA SER A 225 -14.43 -4.08 7.95
C SER A 225 -15.95 -3.99 7.91
N ASP A 226 -16.53 -4.22 9.09
CA ASP A 226 -17.91 -3.98 9.42
C ASP A 226 -17.95 -3.11 10.69
N GLY A 227 -19.05 -2.41 10.92
CA GLY A 227 -19.14 -1.52 12.05
C GLY A 227 -20.54 -1.22 12.51
N ARG A 228 -20.63 -0.85 13.78
CA ARG A 228 -21.81 -0.19 14.33
C ARG A 228 -21.45 1.24 14.66
N PHE A 229 -22.18 2.14 14.03
CA PHE A 229 -22.04 3.57 14.22
C PHE A 229 -23.19 4.06 15.09
N PHE A 230 -22.85 4.73 16.19
CA PHE A 230 -23.76 5.46 17.03
C PHE A 230 -23.79 6.91 16.56
N ILE A 231 -24.99 7.44 16.31
CA ILE A 231 -25.17 8.88 16.20
C ILE A 231 -25.27 9.38 17.64
N GLY A 232 -24.23 10.04 18.13
CA GLY A 232 -24.28 10.63 19.46
C GLY A 232 -25.35 11.72 19.49
N GLY A 233 -26.34 11.60 20.38
CA GLY A 233 -27.41 12.60 20.57
C GLY A 233 -26.94 13.97 21.08
N GLY A 234 -25.63 14.19 21.18
CA GLY A 234 -25.02 15.48 21.46
C GLY A 234 -24.81 16.25 20.17
N THR A 235 -25.71 17.20 19.88
CA THR A 235 -25.44 18.28 18.95
C THR A 235 -24.37 19.19 19.56
N ALA A 236 -23.13 19.08 19.09
CA ALA A 236 -22.13 20.08 19.40
C ALA A 236 -22.28 21.24 18.41
N THR A 237 -22.60 22.44 18.93
CA THR A 237 -22.57 23.67 18.14
C THR A 237 -21.20 24.29 18.27
N VAL A 238 -20.40 24.23 17.21
CA VAL A 238 -19.11 24.94 17.10
C VAL A 238 -19.30 26.00 16.01
N ASP A 239 -19.10 27.27 16.35
CA ASP A 239 -19.26 28.41 15.43
C ASP A 239 -20.62 28.47 14.70
N GLY A 240 -21.71 28.17 15.42
CA GLY A 240 -23.06 28.16 14.86
C GLY A 240 -23.39 26.98 13.93
N ARG A 241 -22.49 26.01 13.78
CA ARG A 241 -22.72 24.77 13.03
C ARG A 241 -23.03 23.61 13.97
N THR A 242 -24.16 22.96 13.74
CA THR A 242 -24.54 21.73 14.44
C THR A 242 -23.83 20.54 13.80
N SER A 243 -22.90 19.93 14.52
CA SER A 243 -22.27 18.68 14.10
C SER A 243 -22.92 17.49 14.80
N THR A 244 -23.28 16.44 14.04
CA THR A 244 -23.60 15.13 14.63
C THR A 244 -22.34 14.31 14.69
N SER A 245 -21.86 14.05 15.90
CA SER A 245 -20.71 13.18 16.10
C SER A 245 -21.11 11.72 15.88
N ARG A 246 -20.34 11.01 15.05
CA ARG A 246 -20.47 9.55 14.88
C ARG A 246 -19.32 8.88 15.61
N SER A 247 -19.62 8.14 16.67
CA SER A 247 -18.70 7.21 17.31
C SER A 247 -19.11 5.78 17.00
N GLY A 248 -18.24 4.80 17.17
CA GLY A 248 -18.60 3.44 16.80
C GLY A 248 -17.57 2.38 17.17
N TYR A 249 -17.96 1.14 16.91
CA TYR A 249 -17.05 0.01 16.90
C TYR A 249 -16.87 -0.45 15.47
N GLU A 250 -15.62 -0.67 15.08
CA GLU A 250 -15.24 -1.32 13.83
C GLU A 250 -14.62 -2.67 14.16
N TRP A 251 -15.05 -3.71 13.45
CA TRP A 251 -14.40 -5.01 13.39
C TRP A 251 -13.85 -5.18 12.00
N ALA A 252 -12.62 -5.65 11.91
CA ALA A 252 -12.01 -5.92 10.63
C ALA A 252 -11.33 -7.27 10.62
N VAL A 253 -11.21 -7.83 9.43
CA VAL A 253 -10.37 -8.98 9.16
C VAL A 253 -9.41 -8.56 8.06
N ASP A 254 -8.12 -8.73 8.34
CA ASP A 254 -7.05 -8.48 7.38
C ASP A 254 -6.62 -9.82 6.76
N LEU A 255 -6.56 -9.87 5.43
CA LEU A 255 -5.89 -10.93 4.66
C LEU A 255 -4.65 -10.33 4.02
N GLU A 256 -3.50 -10.96 4.24
CA GLU A 256 -2.23 -10.54 3.65
C GLU A 256 -1.62 -11.64 2.77
N MET A 257 -1.01 -11.24 1.66
CA MET A 257 -0.16 -12.10 0.84
C MET A 257 1.16 -11.39 0.56
N LYS A 258 2.28 -12.07 0.80
CA LYS A 258 3.61 -11.66 0.35
C LYS A 258 4.16 -12.66 -0.66
N ALA A 259 4.70 -12.17 -1.76
CA ALA A 259 5.42 -12.98 -2.73
C ALA A 259 6.65 -12.22 -3.23
N THR A 260 7.64 -12.98 -3.70
CA THR A 260 8.78 -12.41 -4.41
C THR A 260 8.83 -12.93 -5.84
N VAL A 261 9.36 -12.15 -6.76
CA VAL A 261 9.60 -12.57 -8.15
C VAL A 261 11.04 -12.25 -8.47
N ASP A 262 11.80 -13.24 -8.90
CA ASP A 262 13.18 -12.99 -9.31
C ASP A 262 13.26 -12.20 -10.62
N ARG A 263 14.46 -11.68 -10.94
CA ARG A 263 14.71 -10.97 -12.20
C ARG A 263 14.32 -11.73 -13.48
N SER A 264 14.24 -13.07 -13.41
CA SER A 264 13.82 -13.90 -14.56
C SER A 264 12.31 -14.00 -14.69
N GLY A 265 11.55 -13.42 -13.77
CA GLY A 265 10.08 -13.44 -13.75
C GLY A 265 9.51 -14.67 -13.05
N LYS A 266 10.33 -15.48 -12.36
CA LYS A 266 9.83 -16.66 -11.64
C LYS A 266 9.35 -16.25 -10.24
N PRO A 267 8.05 -16.45 -9.92
CA PRO A 267 7.54 -16.15 -8.60
C PRO A 267 7.95 -17.23 -7.59
N SER A 268 8.26 -16.82 -6.37
CA SER A 268 8.32 -17.72 -5.21
C SER A 268 6.92 -18.20 -4.81
N ALA A 269 6.86 -19.21 -3.95
CA ALA A 269 5.61 -19.60 -3.32
C ALA A 269 5.07 -18.43 -2.48
N PRO A 270 3.80 -18.01 -2.67
CA PRO A 270 3.23 -16.95 -1.84
C PRO A 270 3.17 -17.38 -0.37
N VAL A 271 3.57 -16.46 0.50
CA VAL A 271 3.40 -16.57 1.95
C VAL A 271 2.10 -15.85 2.31
N TRP A 272 1.22 -16.55 3.01
CA TRP A 272 -0.09 -16.02 3.41
C TRP A 272 -0.08 -15.63 4.87
N GLY A 273 -0.67 -14.48 5.16
CA GLY A 273 -1.05 -14.08 6.50
C GLY A 273 -2.22 -14.90 7.00
N SER A 274 -2.24 -15.13 8.31
CA SER A 274 -3.48 -15.53 8.96
C SER A 274 -4.51 -14.42 8.83
N LEU A 275 -5.78 -14.81 8.83
CA LEU A 275 -6.87 -13.85 9.00
C LEU A 275 -6.78 -13.28 10.41
N VAL A 276 -6.36 -12.02 10.52
CA VAL A 276 -6.20 -11.35 11.81
C VAL A 276 -7.47 -10.54 12.09
N PRO A 277 -8.32 -10.95 13.05
CA PRO A 277 -9.41 -10.12 13.51
C PRO A 277 -8.85 -8.93 14.29
N SER A 278 -9.29 -7.73 13.97
CA SER A 278 -8.97 -6.52 14.72
C SER A 278 -10.24 -5.79 15.13
N ARG A 279 -10.17 -5.12 16.29
CA ARG A 279 -11.24 -4.27 16.82
C ARG A 279 -10.70 -2.88 17.06
N ARG A 280 -11.42 -1.87 16.58
CA ARG A 280 -11.07 -0.47 16.83
C ARG A 280 -12.29 0.29 17.33
N PHE A 281 -12.10 1.09 18.39
CA PHE A 281 -13.05 2.13 18.73
C PHE A 281 -12.81 3.33 17.83
N LEU A 282 -13.85 3.75 17.12
CA LEU A 282 -13.81 4.95 16.30
C LEU A 282 -14.25 6.13 17.17
N PRO A 283 -13.34 7.06 17.51
CA PRO A 283 -13.71 8.26 18.24
C PRO A 283 -14.70 9.09 17.39
N PRO A 284 -15.47 9.99 18.03
CA PRO A 284 -16.39 10.87 17.31
C PRO A 284 -15.69 11.61 16.17
N PHE A 285 -16.12 11.37 14.92
CA PHE A 285 -15.66 12.15 13.79
C PHE A 285 -16.35 13.53 13.79
N PRO A 286 -15.61 14.64 13.64
CA PRO A 286 -16.22 15.93 13.36
C PRO A 286 -16.92 15.81 12.00
N SER A 287 -18.22 16.11 11.94
CA SER A 287 -18.94 16.10 10.67
C SER A 287 -18.37 17.16 9.73
N ALA A 288 -18.29 16.85 8.44
CA ALA A 288 -17.90 17.84 7.43
C ALA A 288 -18.78 19.10 7.56
N PRO A 289 -18.21 20.31 7.44
CA PRO A 289 -19.00 21.53 7.46
C PRO A 289 -20.02 21.48 6.31
N GLY A 290 -21.28 21.79 6.61
CA GLY A 290 -22.35 21.81 5.59
C GLY A 290 -22.06 22.80 4.46
N PRO A 291 -22.68 22.59 3.26
CA PRO A 291 -22.54 23.51 2.14
C PRO A 291 -22.98 24.92 2.54
N ARG A 292 -22.24 25.93 2.07
CA ARG A 292 -22.56 27.35 2.26
C ARG A 292 -23.66 27.79 1.31
#